data_AF-A0A317Z2I0-F1
#
_entry.id   AF-A0A317Z2I0-F1
#
_cell.length_a   1.000
_cell.length_b   1.000
_cell.length_c   1.000
_cell.angle_alpha   90.00
_cell.angle_beta   90.00
_cell.angle_gamma   90.00
#
_symmetry.space_group_name_H-M   'P 1'
#
loop_
_entity.id
_entity.type
_entity.pdbx_description
1 polymer ?
#
loop_
_entity_poly.entity_id
_entity_poly.type
_entity_poly.pdbx_seq_one_letter_code
_entity_poly.pdbx_strand_id
1 'polypeptide(L)'
;IERFVRTQIEEAFAVALEAAFLGGTGKDMPIGLNRQVQKGVSVADGVYPVKDVTSTLTFKDAKTTVLELTKVFKYHSTDEKGKAVVVKGNVNMVVNPSDAFEIQAQYTHLNAQGVYVTALPFNLNIIESVAQEAGKVVTFVSG
;
A
#
# COMPACT_ATOMS: atom_id res chain seq x y z
N ILE A 1 17.03 -28.82 -14.85
CA ILE A 1 16.17 -29.30 -13.75
C ILE A 1 16.46 -28.51 -12.46
N GLU A 2 17.71 -28.45 -11.98
CA GLU A 2 18.06 -27.68 -10.77
C GLU A 2 17.67 -26.20 -10.83
N ARG A 3 17.93 -25.51 -11.96
CA ARG A 3 17.52 -24.10 -12.15
C ARG A 3 16.01 -23.90 -12.02
N PHE A 4 15.21 -24.80 -12.59
CA PHE A 4 13.75 -24.72 -12.50
C PHE A 4 13.26 -24.88 -11.07
N VAL A 5 13.79 -25.87 -10.34
CA VAL A 5 13.44 -26.10 -8.92
C VAL A 5 13.86 -24.90 -8.06
N ARG A 6 15.04 -24.33 -8.28
CA ARG A 6 15.51 -23.13 -7.57
C ARG A 6 14.60 -21.93 -7.84
N THR A 7 14.25 -21.69 -9.10
CA THR A 7 13.34 -20.59 -9.47
C THR A 7 11.97 -20.76 -8.81
N GLN A 8 11.40 -21.96 -8.80
CA GLN A 8 10.12 -22.21 -8.13
C GLN A 8 10.18 -21.97 -6.61
N ILE A 9 11.29 -22.34 -5.97
CA ILE A 9 11.52 -22.08 -4.55
C ILE A 9 11.63 -20.57 -4.29
N GLU A 10 12.39 -19.85 -5.12
CA GLU A 10 12.57 -18.39 -5.02
C GLU A 10 11.24 -17.65 -5.20
N GLU A 11 10.43 -18.02 -6.20
CA GLU A 11 9.09 -17.46 -6.43
C GLU A 11 8.15 -17.74 -5.25
N ALA A 12 8.15 -18.98 -4.74
CA ALA A 12 7.32 -19.35 -3.60
C ALA A 12 7.71 -18.56 -2.34
N PHE A 13 9.00 -18.38 -2.08
CA PHE A 13 9.47 -17.55 -0.96
C PHE A 13 9.15 -16.08 -1.16
N ALA A 14 9.28 -15.54 -2.37
CA ALA A 14 8.93 -14.14 -2.66
C ALA A 14 7.45 -13.87 -2.36
N VAL A 15 6.55 -14.73 -2.84
CA VAL A 15 5.10 -14.63 -2.58
C VAL A 15 4.79 -14.79 -1.08
N ALA A 16 5.42 -15.75 -0.41
CA ALA A 16 5.21 -15.96 1.02
C ALA A 16 5.71 -14.77 1.86
N LEU A 17 6.85 -14.18 1.51
CA LEU A 17 7.40 -13.01 2.17
C LEU A 17 6.54 -11.77 1.93
N GLU A 18 6.04 -11.58 0.72
CA GLU A 18 5.12 -10.50 0.40
C GLU A 18 3.84 -10.56 1.26
N ALA A 19 3.23 -11.75 1.34
CA ALA A 19 2.06 -11.97 2.19
C ALA A 19 2.38 -11.75 3.69
N ALA A 20 3.55 -12.19 4.14
CA ALA A 20 3.98 -11.99 5.52
C ALA A 20 4.25 -10.51 5.85
N PHE A 21 4.89 -9.75 4.94
CA PHE A 21 5.15 -8.32 5.15
C PHE A 21 3.89 -7.48 5.08
N LEU A 22 2.87 -7.87 4.30
CA LEU A 22 1.61 -7.14 4.26
C LEU A 22 0.69 -7.51 5.42
N GLY A 23 0.51 -8.81 5.66
CA GLY A 23 -0.55 -9.34 6.49
C GLY A 23 -0.12 -10.19 7.70
N GLY A 24 1.19 -10.40 7.88
CA GLY A 24 1.72 -11.29 8.91
C GLY A 24 1.27 -10.91 10.32
N THR A 25 0.98 -11.91 11.15
CA THR A 25 0.39 -11.71 12.48
C THR A 25 1.42 -11.35 13.55
N GLY A 26 2.71 -11.55 13.29
CA GLY A 26 3.78 -11.47 14.30
C GLY A 26 4.01 -12.76 15.09
N LYS A 27 3.13 -13.76 14.95
CA LYS A 27 3.29 -15.08 15.59
C LYS A 27 3.84 -16.08 14.58
N ASP A 28 5.07 -16.55 14.81
CA ASP A 28 5.79 -17.48 13.92
C ASP A 28 5.96 -16.97 12.46
N MET A 29 5.67 -15.68 12.25
CA MET A 29 5.78 -14.97 10.98
C MET A 29 6.07 -13.49 11.26
N PRO A 30 6.63 -12.74 10.29
CA PRO A 30 6.80 -11.29 10.40
C PRO A 30 5.54 -10.54 10.84
N ILE A 31 5.73 -9.37 11.47
CA ILE A 31 4.63 -8.44 11.75
C ILE A 31 4.34 -7.69 10.45
N GLY A 32 3.12 -7.85 9.94
CA GLY A 32 2.68 -7.20 8.70
C GLY A 32 2.47 -5.70 8.86
N LEU A 33 2.59 -4.96 7.75
CA LEU A 33 2.33 -3.52 7.67
C LEU A 33 0.89 -3.16 8.09
N ASN A 34 -0.05 -4.10 7.92
CA ASN A 34 -1.43 -3.95 8.35
C ASN A 34 -1.64 -4.13 9.87
N ARG A 35 -0.61 -4.44 10.66
CA ARG A 35 -0.73 -4.67 12.11
C ARG A 35 -0.47 -3.41 12.94
N GLN A 36 -1.19 -3.27 14.06
CA GLN A 36 -0.98 -2.21 15.03
C GLN A 36 0.17 -2.58 15.97
N VAL A 37 1.25 -1.79 15.97
CA VAL A 37 2.44 -2.00 16.82
C VAL A 37 2.62 -0.90 17.87
N GLN A 38 1.61 -0.06 18.06
CA GLN A 38 1.63 1.09 18.96
C GLN A 38 1.79 0.66 20.43
N LYS A 39 2.34 1.56 21.24
CA LYS A 39 2.50 1.35 22.68
C LYS A 39 1.12 1.22 23.33
N GLY A 40 0.87 0.09 24.00
CA GLY A 40 -0.40 -0.19 24.71
C GLY A 40 -1.40 -1.05 23.94
N VAL A 41 -1.03 -1.56 22.76
CA VAL A 41 -1.86 -2.51 22.01
C VAL A 41 -1.88 -3.88 22.70
N SER A 42 -3.08 -4.44 22.87
CA SER A 42 -3.30 -5.79 23.42
C SER A 42 -2.90 -6.84 22.38
N VAL A 43 -1.73 -7.43 22.54
CA VAL A 43 -1.27 -8.59 21.76
C VAL A 43 -1.85 -9.85 22.41
N ALA A 44 -2.70 -10.58 21.70
CA ALA A 44 -3.31 -11.82 22.18
C ALA A 44 -2.54 -13.01 21.60
N ASP A 45 -2.01 -13.90 22.46
CA ASP A 45 -1.27 -15.10 22.05
C ASP A 45 -0.13 -14.88 21.04
N GLY A 46 0.51 -13.70 21.08
CA GLY A 46 1.57 -13.30 20.14
C GLY A 46 1.06 -12.74 18.80
N VAL A 47 -0.25 -12.64 18.62
CA VAL A 47 -0.90 -12.07 17.43
C VAL A 47 -1.16 -10.59 17.64
N TYR A 48 -0.61 -9.77 16.74
CA TYR A 48 -0.89 -8.34 16.69
C TYR A 48 -2.25 -8.08 16.01
N PRO A 49 -3.06 -7.16 16.55
CA PRO A 49 -4.34 -6.81 15.93
C PRO A 49 -4.13 -6.07 14.60
N VAL A 50 -5.14 -6.19 13.72
CA VAL A 50 -5.18 -5.47 12.44
C VAL A 50 -5.48 -3.99 12.70
N LYS A 51 -4.86 -3.10 11.93
CA LYS A 51 -5.17 -1.66 11.92
C LYS A 51 -6.61 -1.43 11.48
N ASP A 52 -7.33 -0.65 12.27
CA ASP A 52 -8.62 -0.11 11.86
C ASP A 52 -8.48 0.70 10.57
N VAL A 53 -9.51 0.60 9.72
CA VAL A 53 -9.56 1.35 8.47
C VAL A 53 -9.69 2.83 8.79
N THR A 54 -8.69 3.62 8.41
CA THR A 54 -8.64 5.06 8.69
C THR A 54 -9.54 5.88 7.76
N SER A 55 -9.72 5.43 6.51
CA SER A 55 -10.50 6.14 5.50
C SER A 55 -10.78 5.28 4.29
N THR A 56 -11.93 5.50 3.65
CA THR A 56 -12.24 4.96 2.32
C THR A 56 -11.67 5.88 1.24
N LEU A 57 -10.97 5.32 0.26
CA LEU A 57 -10.57 6.02 -0.96
C LEU A 57 -11.55 5.61 -2.07
N THR A 58 -12.22 6.57 -2.68
CA THR A 58 -13.27 6.30 -3.67
C THR A 58 -12.81 6.52 -5.10
N PHE A 59 -11.74 7.31 -5.31
CA PHE A 59 -11.19 7.59 -6.63
C PHE A 59 -12.21 8.09 -7.67
N LYS A 60 -13.33 8.66 -7.20
CA LYS A 60 -14.51 8.93 -8.03
C LYS A 60 -14.29 10.02 -9.08
N ASP A 61 -13.55 11.07 -8.71
CA ASP A 61 -13.28 12.22 -9.55
C ASP A 61 -11.90 12.79 -9.24
N ALA A 62 -11.21 13.38 -10.23
CA ALA A 62 -9.87 13.94 -10.05
C ALA A 62 -9.75 14.90 -8.85
N LYS A 63 -10.76 15.75 -8.61
CA LYS A 63 -10.80 16.66 -7.45
C LYS A 63 -10.94 15.91 -6.12
N THR A 64 -11.81 14.92 -6.07
CA THR A 64 -12.07 14.10 -4.89
C THR A 64 -10.82 13.32 -4.50
N THR A 65 -10.14 12.72 -5.47
CA THR A 65 -8.92 11.98 -5.20
C THR A 65 -7.77 12.87 -4.73
N VAL A 66 -7.61 14.07 -5.29
CA VAL A 66 -6.61 15.00 -4.77
C VAL A 66 -6.85 15.30 -3.29
N LEU A 67 -8.11 15.45 -2.87
CA LEU A 67 -8.46 15.63 -1.46
C LEU A 67 -8.19 14.36 -0.63
N GLU A 68 -8.56 13.19 -1.14
CA GLU A 68 -8.33 11.89 -0.49
C GLU A 68 -6.83 11.61 -0.30
N LEU A 69 -6.03 11.78 -1.35
CA LEU A 69 -4.58 11.64 -1.30
C LEU A 69 -3.96 12.71 -0.41
N THR A 70 -4.45 13.95 -0.43
CA THR A 70 -3.98 14.98 0.52
C THR A 70 -4.18 14.53 1.98
N LYS A 71 -5.29 13.84 2.30
CA LYS A 71 -5.50 13.28 3.65
C LYS A 71 -4.48 12.19 3.97
N VAL A 72 -4.20 11.29 3.03
CA VAL A 72 -3.16 10.25 3.18
C VAL A 72 -1.78 10.86 3.40
N PHE A 73 -1.38 11.82 2.57
CA PHE A 73 -0.10 12.51 2.72
C PHE A 73 -0.03 13.27 4.04
N LYS A 74 -1.10 13.96 4.47
CA LYS A 74 -1.15 14.64 5.77
C LYS A 74 -1.01 13.68 6.94
N TYR A 75 -1.66 12.52 6.88
CA TYR A 75 -1.54 11.49 7.90
C TYR A 75 -0.09 11.03 8.05
N HIS A 76 0.59 10.78 6.93
CA HIS A 76 2.00 10.37 6.93
C HIS A 76 2.99 11.51 7.21
N SER A 77 2.57 12.77 7.10
CA SER A 77 3.43 13.94 7.33
C SER A 77 3.79 14.15 8.81
N THR A 78 3.21 13.38 9.71
CA THR A 78 3.53 13.38 11.14
C THR A 78 3.84 11.97 11.60
N ASP A 79 5.04 11.78 12.16
CA ASP A 79 5.41 10.54 12.83
C ASP A 79 4.60 10.34 14.12
N GLU A 80 4.56 9.11 14.66
CA GLU A 80 3.90 8.78 15.93
C GLU A 80 4.42 9.62 17.11
N LYS A 81 5.62 10.20 16.98
CA LYS A 81 6.24 11.13 17.93
C LYS A 81 5.87 12.60 17.71
N GLY A 82 4.96 12.90 16.77
CA GLY A 82 4.52 14.26 16.42
C GLY A 82 5.54 15.07 15.61
N LYS A 83 6.59 14.43 15.08
CA LYS A 83 7.60 15.10 14.26
C LYS A 83 7.15 15.18 12.81
N ALA A 84 7.32 16.34 12.18
CA ALA A 84 7.03 16.50 10.76
C ALA A 84 8.01 15.64 9.92
N VAL A 85 7.47 14.84 9.01
CA VAL A 85 8.23 13.98 8.09
C VAL A 85 8.00 14.47 6.67
N VAL A 86 9.08 14.57 5.88
CA VAL A 86 8.99 14.89 4.46
C VAL A 86 8.53 13.64 3.71
N VAL A 87 7.27 13.61 3.31
CA VAL A 87 6.63 12.45 2.66
C VAL A 87 6.43 12.62 1.16
N LYS A 88 6.72 13.81 0.62
CA LYS A 88 6.50 14.11 -0.80
C LYS A 88 7.37 13.19 -1.67
N GLY A 89 6.74 12.37 -2.51
CA GLY A 89 7.41 11.40 -3.38
C GLY A 89 7.83 10.08 -2.71
N ASN A 90 7.62 9.94 -1.39
CA ASN A 90 8.06 8.77 -0.62
C ASN A 90 6.89 7.93 -0.10
N VAL A 91 5.65 8.29 -0.44
CA VAL A 91 4.46 7.51 -0.09
C VAL A 91 4.30 6.39 -1.10
N ASN A 92 4.39 5.16 -0.61
CA ASN A 92 4.11 3.94 -1.36
C ASN A 92 2.72 3.43 -0.97
N MET A 93 1.97 3.00 -1.97
CA MET A 93 0.62 2.48 -1.84
C MET A 93 0.58 1.07 -2.42
N VAL A 94 0.29 0.09 -1.56
CA VAL A 94 0.12 -1.30 -1.97
C VAL A 94 -1.36 -1.56 -2.22
N VAL A 95 -1.68 -2.00 -3.43
CA VAL A 95 -3.05 -2.29 -3.89
C VAL A 95 -3.10 -3.66 -4.55
N ASN A 96 -4.30 -4.22 -4.63
CA ASN A 96 -4.54 -5.38 -5.48
C ASN A 96 -4.37 -5.00 -6.97
N PRO A 97 -3.86 -5.90 -7.84
CA PRO A 97 -3.73 -5.62 -9.27
C PRO A 97 -5.03 -5.17 -9.94
N SER A 98 -6.19 -5.72 -9.53
CA SER A 98 -7.49 -5.29 -10.06
C SER A 98 -7.74 -3.81 -9.78
N ASP A 99 -7.53 -3.39 -8.53
CA ASP A 99 -7.74 -2.01 -8.10
C ASP A 99 -6.72 -1.06 -8.76
N ALA A 100 -5.49 -1.53 -8.99
CA ALA A 100 -4.47 -0.76 -9.69
C ALA A 100 -4.89 -0.38 -11.11
N PHE A 101 -5.46 -1.34 -11.86
CA PHE A 101 -6.00 -1.08 -13.19
C PHE A 101 -7.19 -0.12 -13.16
N GLU A 102 -8.08 -0.23 -12.17
CA GLU A 102 -9.19 0.71 -12.00
C GLU A 102 -8.68 2.14 -11.75
N ILE A 103 -7.71 2.29 -10.85
CA ILE A 103 -7.05 3.57 -10.58
C ILE A 103 -6.41 4.10 -11.87
N GLN A 104 -5.61 3.30 -12.56
CA GLN A 104 -4.94 3.72 -13.79
C GLN A 104 -5.93 4.16 -14.88
N ALA A 105 -7.05 3.46 -15.04
CA ALA A 105 -8.09 3.81 -15.99
C ALA A 105 -8.70 5.19 -15.66
N GLN A 106 -8.95 5.48 -14.39
CA GLN A 106 -9.50 6.77 -13.96
C GLN A 106 -8.53 7.94 -14.21
N TYR A 107 -7.21 7.73 -14.16
CA TYR A 107 -6.20 8.78 -14.41
C TYR A 107 -5.68 8.85 -15.82
N THR A 108 -6.12 7.94 -16.69
CA THR A 108 -5.73 7.92 -18.09
C THR A 108 -6.71 8.79 -18.87
N HIS A 109 -6.26 9.98 -19.25
CA HIS A 109 -7.04 10.92 -20.05
C HIS A 109 -6.35 11.17 -21.39
N LEU A 110 -7.16 11.41 -22.42
CA LEU A 110 -6.66 11.84 -23.72
C LEU A 110 -6.34 13.34 -23.64
N ASN A 111 -5.08 13.69 -23.86
CA ASN A 111 -4.69 15.10 -23.93
C ASN A 111 -5.15 15.75 -25.25
N ALA A 112 -5.03 17.07 -25.36
CA ALA A 112 -5.43 17.82 -26.55
C ALA A 112 -4.66 17.41 -27.84
N GLN A 113 -3.53 16.71 -27.69
CA GLN A 113 -2.72 16.18 -28.78
C GLN A 113 -3.11 14.75 -29.19
N GLY A 114 -4.18 14.17 -28.61
CA GLY A 114 -4.63 12.81 -28.92
C GLY A 114 -3.74 11.71 -28.32
N VAL A 115 -2.93 12.03 -27.32
CA VAL A 115 -2.06 11.08 -26.61
C VAL A 115 -2.68 10.74 -25.25
N TYR A 116 -2.73 9.46 -24.91
CA TYR A 116 -3.12 9.01 -23.58
C TYR A 116 -2.05 9.37 -22.57
N VAL A 117 -2.42 10.15 -21.56
CA VAL A 117 -1.55 10.53 -20.46
C VAL A 117 -2.17 10.01 -19.17
N THR A 118 -1.42 9.18 -18.44
CA THR A 118 -1.75 8.77 -17.08
C THR A 118 -1.03 9.71 -16.12
N ALA A 119 -1.78 10.49 -15.34
CA ALA A 119 -1.20 11.44 -14.40
C ALA A 119 -1.77 11.25 -12.98
N LEU A 120 -0.96 10.67 -12.10
CA LEU A 120 -1.25 10.59 -10.67
C LEU A 120 -0.67 11.80 -9.93
N PRO A 121 -1.43 12.46 -9.05
CA PRO A 121 -0.91 13.59 -8.27
C PRO A 121 0.09 13.14 -7.19
N PHE A 122 0.95 14.07 -6.78
CA PHE A 122 1.90 13.93 -5.65
C PHE A 122 3.04 12.90 -5.82
N ASN A 123 3.27 12.36 -7.02
CA ASN A 123 4.30 11.33 -7.28
C ASN A 123 4.20 10.15 -6.31
N LEU A 124 2.99 9.61 -6.14
CA LEU A 124 2.75 8.42 -5.33
C LEU A 124 3.18 7.17 -6.10
N ASN A 125 3.86 6.24 -5.43
CA ASN A 125 4.24 4.96 -6.01
C ASN A 125 3.15 3.92 -5.73
N ILE A 126 2.54 3.39 -6.78
CA ILE A 126 1.59 2.27 -6.68
C ILE A 126 2.39 0.97 -6.83
N ILE A 127 2.24 0.08 -5.85
CA ILE A 127 2.82 -1.26 -5.84
C ILE A 127 1.67 -2.25 -5.94
N GLU A 128 1.64 -3.00 -7.03
CA GLU A 128 0.66 -4.06 -7.26
C GLU A 128 1.09 -5.33 -6.51
N SER A 129 0.19 -5.87 -5.69
CA SER A 129 0.45 -7.05 -4.88
C SER A 129 -0.72 -8.03 -4.90
N VAL A 130 -0.46 -9.28 -5.29
CA VAL A 130 -1.49 -10.35 -5.25
C VAL A 130 -1.85 -10.78 -3.83
N ALA A 131 -0.97 -10.50 -2.87
CA ALA A 131 -1.22 -10.78 -1.45
C ALA A 131 -2.11 -9.72 -0.80
N GLN A 132 -2.33 -8.58 -1.46
CA GLN A 132 -3.23 -7.54 -0.98
C GLN A 132 -4.69 -7.89 -1.33
N GLU A 133 -5.56 -7.83 -0.33
CA GLU A 133 -7.00 -8.04 -0.53
C GLU A 133 -7.61 -6.93 -1.39
N ALA A 134 -8.43 -7.30 -2.37
CA ALA A 134 -9.15 -6.36 -3.22
C ALA A 134 -10.05 -5.43 -2.38
N GLY A 135 -10.09 -4.14 -2.75
CA GLY A 135 -10.82 -3.11 -2.03
C GLY A 135 -10.15 -2.63 -0.74
N LYS A 136 -8.96 -3.16 -0.39
CA LYS A 136 -8.13 -2.67 0.71
C LYS A 136 -6.82 -2.11 0.19
N VAL A 137 -6.34 -1.08 0.85
CA VAL A 137 -5.07 -0.41 0.51
C VAL A 137 -4.21 -0.26 1.76
N VAL A 138 -2.91 -0.54 1.62
CA VAL A 138 -1.92 -0.23 2.65
C VAL A 138 -1.03 0.89 2.13
N THR A 139 -0.85 1.95 2.92
CA THR A 139 0.07 3.05 2.59
C THR A 139 1.17 3.14 3.62
N PHE A 140 2.40 3.35 3.16
CA PHE A 140 3.57 3.52 4.02
C PHE A 140 4.54 4.51 3.39
N VAL A 141 5.40 5.10 4.22
CA VAL A 141 6.48 6.00 3.77
C VAL A 141 7.79 5.23 3.75
N SER A 142 8.49 5.24 2.62
CA SER A 142 9.90 4.82 2.58
C SER A 142 10.77 5.95 3.13
N GLY A 143 11.54 5.65 4.19
CA GLY A 143 12.51 6.56 4.79
C GLY A 143 13.87 6.53 4.09
#